data_AF-A0A5J5IQU9-F1
#
_entry.id   AF-A0A5J5IQU9-F1
#
_cell.length_a   1.000
_cell.length_b   1.000
_cell.length_c   1.000
_cell.angle_alpha   90.00
_cell.angle_beta   90.00
_cell.angle_gamma   90.00
#
_symmetry.space_group_name_H-M   'P 1'
#
loop_
_entity.id
_entity.type
_entity.pdbx_description
1 polymer ?
#
loop_
_entity_poly.entity_id
_entity_poly.type
_entity_poly.pdbx_seq_one_letter_code
_entity_poly.pdbx_strand_id
1 'polypeptide(L)'
;MSGAAASDPAAGAAGEPLRIDVRRGDPTPEELAAVIAVVSESYAQENADAVAADPPMESAWRRSARALRAPLKRGYGWGRFTG
;
A
#
# COMPACT_ATOMS: atom_id res chain seq x y z
N MET A 1 15.27 24.26 -35.13
CA MET A 1 14.07 23.50 -34.72
C MET A 1 14.55 22.30 -33.93
N SER A 2 14.61 22.39 -32.60
CA SER A 2 15.01 21.26 -31.75
C SER A 2 13.74 20.61 -31.20
N GLY A 3 13.50 19.35 -31.57
CA GLY A 3 12.33 18.60 -31.16
C GLY A 3 12.36 18.33 -29.65
N ALA A 4 11.26 18.67 -28.97
CA ALA A 4 11.01 18.24 -27.61
C ALA A 4 10.80 16.72 -27.61
N ALA A 5 11.66 16.00 -26.88
CA ALA A 5 11.43 14.58 -26.61
C ALA A 5 10.10 14.46 -25.87
N ALA A 6 9.16 13.72 -26.46
CA ALA A 6 7.91 13.38 -25.79
C ALA A 6 8.24 12.64 -24.49
N SER A 7 7.87 13.24 -23.36
CA SER A 7 7.93 12.55 -22.07
C SER A 7 6.97 11.36 -22.12
N ASP A 8 7.50 10.17 -21.90
CA ASP A 8 6.70 8.94 -21.81
C ASP A 8 5.82 9.03 -20.56
N PRO A 9 4.48 9.03 -20.67
CA PRO A 9 3.58 9.18 -19.52
C PRO A 9 3.67 8.02 -18.52
N ALA A 10 4.32 6.90 -18.88
CA ALA A 10 4.61 5.81 -17.95
C ALA A 10 5.71 6.14 -16.93
N ALA A 11 6.55 7.16 -17.19
CA ALA A 11 7.61 7.57 -16.26
C ALA A 11 7.07 8.19 -14.95
N GLY A 12 5.82 8.67 -14.96
CA GLY A 12 5.17 9.29 -13.80
C GLY A 12 4.76 8.32 -12.68
N ALA A 13 4.87 7.00 -12.89
CA ALA A 13 4.59 5.98 -11.89
C ALA A 13 5.85 5.43 -11.20
N ALA A 14 7.06 5.78 -11.68
CA ALA A 14 8.29 5.39 -11.02
C ALA A 14 8.48 6.31 -9.80
N GLY A 15 8.36 5.75 -8.60
CA GLY A 15 8.72 6.45 -7.37
C GLY A 15 10.12 7.07 -7.46
N GLU A 16 10.37 8.11 -6.65
CA GLU A 16 11.66 8.80 -6.64
C GLU A 16 12.82 7.78 -6.50
N PRO A 17 13.87 7.88 -7.35
CA PRO A 17 14.93 6.87 -7.35
C PRO A 17 15.65 6.83 -6.00
N LEU A 18 15.87 5.62 -5.48
CA LEU A 18 16.58 5.39 -4.23
C LEU A 18 18.03 5.93 -4.32
N ARG A 19 18.33 6.97 -3.53
CA ARG A 19 19.66 7.58 -3.46
C ARG A 19 20.45 7.05 -2.27
N ILE A 20 21.62 6.48 -2.53
CA ILE A 20 22.55 5.99 -1.50
C ILE A 20 23.89 6.70 -1.68
N ASP A 21 24.36 7.42 -0.65
CA ASP A 21 25.64 8.12 -0.65
C ASP A 21 26.60 7.48 0.36
N VAL A 22 27.81 7.07 -0.07
CA VAL A 22 28.87 6.62 0.84
C VAL A 22 29.55 7.84 1.47
N ARG A 23 29.45 7.98 2.80
CA ARG A 23 30.02 9.12 3.53
C ARG A 23 31.45 8.89 4.02
N ARG A 24 31.88 7.64 4.13
CA ARG A 24 33.22 7.26 4.63
C ARG A 24 33.58 5.84 4.16
N GLY A 25 34.87 5.59 3.99
CA GLY A 25 35.41 4.30 3.53
C GLY A 25 35.70 4.32 2.02
N ASP A 26 36.27 3.23 1.53
CA ASP A 26 36.53 2.99 0.11
C ASP A 26 36.08 1.55 -0.23
N PRO A 27 34.75 1.30 -0.29
CA PRO A 27 34.22 -0.03 -0.52
C PRO A 27 34.59 -0.50 -1.93
N THR A 28 34.81 -1.80 -2.07
CA THR A 28 35.07 -2.36 -3.40
C THR A 28 33.80 -2.29 -4.28
N PRO A 29 33.94 -2.35 -5.61
CA PRO A 29 32.78 -2.42 -6.50
C PRO A 29 31.82 -3.57 -6.16
N GLU A 30 32.35 -4.71 -5.74
CA GLU A 30 31.57 -5.89 -5.36
C GLU A 30 30.79 -5.65 -4.07
N GLU A 31 31.40 -5.00 -3.07
CA GLU A 31 30.73 -4.63 -1.82
C GLU A 31 29.62 -3.60 -2.06
N LEU A 32 29.88 -2.60 -2.91
CA LEU A 32 28.87 -1.63 -3.32
C LEU A 32 27.69 -2.31 -4.02
N ALA A 33 27.97 -3.23 -4.94
CA ALA A 33 26.93 -3.99 -5.62
C ALA A 33 26.10 -4.84 -4.65
N ALA A 34 26.75 -5.50 -3.69
CA ALA A 34 26.06 -6.28 -2.66
C ALA A 34 25.15 -5.41 -1.78
N VAL A 35 25.62 -4.24 -1.35
CA VAL A 35 24.82 -3.30 -0.54
C VAL A 35 23.63 -2.77 -1.34
N ILE A 36 23.85 -2.34 -2.58
CA ILE A 36 22.77 -1.83 -3.43
C ILE A 36 21.71 -2.92 -3.65
N ALA A 37 22.12 -4.15 -3.95
CA ALA A 37 21.21 -5.27 -4.16
C ALA A 37 20.32 -5.49 -2.93
N VAL A 38 20.91 -5.67 -1.75
CA VAL A 38 20.17 -5.95 -0.51
C VAL A 38 19.25 -4.79 -0.12
N VAL A 39 19.74 -3.56 -0.17
CA VAL A 39 18.94 -2.39 0.24
C VAL A 39 17.80 -2.13 -0.76
N SER A 40 18.05 -2.27 -2.06
CA SER A 40 17.02 -2.10 -3.08
C SER A 40 15.92 -3.17 -2.98
N GLU A 41 16.29 -4.42 -2.71
CA GLU A 41 15.34 -5.52 -2.49
C GLU A 41 14.49 -5.28 -1.24
N SER A 42 15.13 -4.94 -0.11
CA SER A 42 14.42 -4.62 1.14
C SER A 42 13.46 -3.45 0.96
N TYR A 43 13.91 -2.37 0.30
CA TYR A 43 13.06 -1.22 0.01
C TYR A 43 11.87 -1.60 -0.88
N ALA A 44 12.09 -2.39 -1.93
CA ALA A 44 11.02 -2.84 -2.82
C ALA A 44 9.98 -3.69 -2.08
N GLN A 45 10.44 -4.59 -1.21
CA GLN A 45 9.58 -5.42 -0.35
C GLN A 45 8.71 -4.54 0.56
N GLU A 46 9.33 -3.62 1.30
CA GLU A 46 8.62 -2.72 2.22
C GLU A 46 7.62 -1.81 1.50
N ASN A 47 7.98 -1.29 0.33
CA ASN A 47 7.06 -0.47 -0.47
C ASN A 47 5.88 -1.30 -0.96
N ALA A 48 6.11 -2.53 -1.41
CA ALA A 48 5.05 -3.43 -1.82
C ALA A 48 4.10 -3.77 -0.65
N ASP A 49 4.65 -4.06 0.52
CA ASP A 49 3.88 -4.35 1.73
C ASP A 49 3.09 -3.13 2.22
N ALA A 50 3.66 -1.92 2.11
CA ALA A 50 2.99 -0.69 2.52
C ALA A 50 1.75 -0.33 1.66
N VAL A 51 1.76 -0.72 0.38
CA VAL A 51 0.62 -0.50 -0.53
C VAL A 51 -0.28 -1.73 -0.68
N ALA A 52 0.11 -2.86 -0.09
CA ALA A 52 -0.69 -4.08 -0.13
C ALA A 52 -2.04 -3.84 0.56
N ALA A 53 -3.11 -4.33 -0.07
CA ALA A 53 -4.41 -4.34 0.59
C ALA A 53 -4.36 -5.28 1.79
N ASP A 54 -4.92 -4.84 2.91
CA ASP A 54 -5.09 -5.72 4.06
C ASP A 54 -5.84 -7.00 3.66
N PRO A 55 -5.44 -8.17 4.18
CA PRO A 55 -6.19 -9.38 3.96
C PRO A 55 -7.62 -9.18 4.46
N PRO A 56 -8.64 -9.78 3.79
CA PRO A 56 -10.02 -9.63 4.20
C PRO A 56 -10.21 -10.16 5.63
N MET A 57 -10.36 -9.25 6.58
CA MET A 57 -10.63 -9.59 7.98
C MET A 57 -12.13 -9.66 8.24
N GLU A 58 -12.57 -10.67 9.01
CA GLU A 58 -13.95 -10.68 9.49
C GLU A 58 -14.20 -9.48 10.41
N SER A 59 -15.21 -8.68 10.05
CA SER A 59 -15.58 -7.51 10.83
C SER A 59 -15.90 -7.90 12.27
N ALA A 60 -15.50 -7.05 13.22
CA ALA A 60 -15.81 -7.26 14.63
C ALA A 60 -17.33 -7.42 14.85
N TRP A 61 -18.14 -6.66 14.10
CA TRP A 61 -19.59 -6.79 14.06
C TRP A 61 -20.08 -8.17 13.61
N ARG A 62 -19.50 -8.74 12.56
CA ARG A 62 -19.84 -10.09 12.08
C ARG A 62 -19.45 -11.15 13.12
N ARG A 63 -18.29 -11.01 13.75
CA ARG A 63 -17.84 -11.90 14.84
C ARG A 63 -18.72 -11.82 16.08
N SER A 64 -19.19 -10.62 16.43
CA SER A 64 -20.06 -10.42 17.60
C SER A 64 -21.54 -10.65 17.31
N ALA A 65 -21.96 -10.70 16.05
CA ALA A 65 -23.35 -10.86 15.67
C ALA A 65 -23.89 -12.21 16.18
N ARG A 66 -24.90 -12.15 17.04
CA ARG A 66 -25.64 -13.33 17.48
C ARG A 66 -26.81 -13.57 16.53
N ALA A 67 -27.18 -14.84 16.36
CA ALA A 67 -28.37 -15.19 15.60
C ALA A 67 -29.60 -14.51 16.23
N LEU A 68 -30.41 -13.86 15.38
CA LEU A 68 -31.72 -13.36 15.81
C LEU A 68 -32.57 -14.55 16.22
N ARG A 69 -33.12 -14.51 17.44
CA ARG A 69 -34.03 -15.57 17.93
C ARG A 69 -35.30 -15.67 17.10
N ALA A 70 -35.70 -14.59 16.43
CA ALA A 70 -36.81 -14.54 15.49
C ALA A 70 -36.50 -13.55 14.35
N PRO A 71 -37.02 -13.78 13.12
CA PRO A 71 -36.86 -12.84 12.02
C PRO A 71 -37.36 -11.43 12.38
N LEU A 72 -36.65 -10.41 11.91
CA LEU A 72 -37.04 -9.02 12.13
C LEU A 72 -38.35 -8.72 11.36
N LYS A 73 -39.41 -8.35 12.07
CA LYS A 73 -40.68 -7.94 11.45
C LYS A 73 -40.55 -6.52 10.88
N ARG A 74 -40.16 -6.41 9.61
CA ARG A 74 -39.98 -5.12 8.90
C ARG A 74 -41.30 -4.34 8.65
N GLY A 75 -42.45 -4.92 9.00
CA GLY A 75 -43.76 -4.30 8.82
C GLY A 75 -44.13 -3.23 9.85
N TYR A 76 -43.39 -3.10 10.95
CA TYR A 76 -43.55 -1.99 11.89
C TYR A 76 -42.57 -0.89 11.49
N GLY A 77 -43.07 0.13 10.79
CA GLY A 77 -42.25 1.23 10.31
C GLY A 77 -41.47 1.91 11.45
N TRP A 78 -40.21 2.26 11.19
CA TRP A 78 -39.35 3.05 12.09
C TRP A 78 -39.65 4.56 12.00
N GLY A 79 -40.92 4.94 11.86
CA GLY A 79 -41.32 6.22 11.29
C GLY A 79 -42.14 7.15 12.18
N ARG A 80 -42.14 6.98 13.51
CA ARG A 80 -42.89 7.90 14.41
C ARG A 80 -42.02 8.82 15.26
N PHE A 81 -40.70 8.85 15.05
CA PHE A 81 -39.88 9.91 15.62
C PHE A 81 -39.94 11.14 14.72
N THR A 82 -40.91 12.01 14.98
CA THR A 82 -40.90 13.40 14.51
C THR A 82 -40.41 14.22 15.69
N GLY A 83 -39.23 14.83 15.56
CA GLY A 83 -38.76 15.84 16.51
C GLY A 83 -39.69 17.04 16.59
#